data_AF-A0A938GB11-F1
#
_entry.id   AF-A0A938GB11-F1
#
_cell.length_a   1.000
_cell.length_b   1.000
_cell.length_c   1.000
_cell.angle_alpha   90.00
_cell.angle_beta   90.00
_cell.angle_gamma   90.00
#
_symmetry.space_group_name_H-M   'P 1'
#
loop_
_entity.id
_entity.type
_entity.pdbx_description
1 polymer ?
#
loop_
_entity_poly.entity_id
_entity_poly.type
_entity_poly.pdbx_seq_one_letter_code
_entity_poly.pdbx_strand_id
1 'polypeptide(L)'
;MPSGSGRGGFGAQRPSPWLTNATPIPAQITLAVEDYNRLVRMIQQGEKLKMAVELKAKFHEDDFMAYNTVAEISGSDLKDELVMIGAHLDSWHSGTGATDNGAGVAATMEAVRILQALKLEPRRTVRIALWTGEEQGLLGSKAYVAQQFGYYTNVTSRSESGSSGEQSDGNSASQPAPGSSRSTRQLVRHSNYEKFSAYFNLDNGTGKIRGVYLQGNETVRPLFRRWLQPFNDLGAETLTLNNTSGTDHLSFDEVGLPGFQFIQDPVEYPTRTHHSNQDVFDRIQADDIKQAATIMAAFLYHASTMDEKLPRKPTE
;
A
#
# COMPACT_ATOMS: atom_id res chain seq x y z
N MET A 1 -10.13 -26.71 16.05
CA MET A 1 -9.01 -26.44 16.99
C MET A 1 -8.94 -24.94 17.19
N PRO A 2 -8.83 -24.45 18.43
CA PRO A 2 -9.58 -23.29 18.90
C PRO A 2 -9.00 -21.93 18.48
N SER A 3 -9.93 -21.02 18.25
CA SER A 3 -9.78 -19.56 18.20
C SER A 3 -9.12 -19.03 19.48
N GLY A 4 -7.94 -18.43 19.34
CA GLY A 4 -7.22 -17.74 20.42
C GLY A 4 -6.90 -16.32 20.01
N SER A 5 -7.81 -15.39 20.28
CA SER A 5 -7.56 -13.96 20.32
C SER A 5 -6.68 -13.64 21.53
N GLY A 6 -5.37 -13.74 21.35
CA GLY A 6 -4.38 -13.32 22.34
C GLY A 6 -3.84 -11.94 21.96
N ARG A 7 -4.25 -10.90 22.71
CA ARG A 7 -3.56 -9.60 22.75
C ARG A 7 -2.13 -9.86 23.27
N GLY A 8 -1.14 -9.82 22.37
CA GLY A 8 0.28 -9.88 22.67
C GLY A 8 0.91 -8.48 22.62
N GLY A 9 1.69 -8.17 23.64
CA GLY A 9 2.20 -6.83 23.98
C GLY A 9 2.91 -6.03 22.88
N PHE A 10 2.82 -4.72 23.03
CA PHE A 10 3.69 -3.71 22.44
C PHE A 10 5.17 -4.11 22.60
N GLY A 11 5.95 -4.05 21.51
CA GLY A 11 7.39 -3.81 21.60
C GLY A 11 8.36 -4.71 20.81
N ALA A 12 7.93 -5.77 20.13
CA ALA A 12 8.82 -6.52 19.26
C ALA A 12 8.53 -6.19 17.79
N GLN A 13 9.37 -5.35 17.17
CA GLN A 13 9.46 -5.32 15.71
C GLN A 13 9.75 -6.75 15.26
N ARG A 14 8.87 -7.34 14.44
CA ARG A 14 9.21 -8.58 13.74
C ARG A 14 10.53 -8.33 13.02
N PRO A 15 11.53 -9.21 13.14
CA PRO A 15 12.78 -9.07 12.39
C PRO A 15 12.41 -8.94 10.92
N SER A 16 12.74 -7.82 10.30
CA SER A 16 12.62 -7.63 8.87
C SER A 16 13.87 -8.24 8.24
N PRO A 17 13.78 -9.42 7.60
CA PRO A 17 14.98 -10.13 7.13
C PRO A 17 15.71 -9.40 5.98
N TRP A 18 15.12 -8.32 5.48
CA TRP A 18 15.67 -7.41 4.47
C TRP A 18 16.47 -6.23 5.06
N LEU A 19 16.55 -6.06 6.39
CA LEU A 19 17.45 -5.05 6.97
C LEU A 19 18.90 -5.54 6.92
N THR A 20 19.81 -4.67 6.50
CA THR A 20 21.25 -4.97 6.36
C THR A 20 21.91 -5.44 7.66
N ASN A 21 21.34 -5.11 8.81
CA ASN A 21 21.80 -5.52 10.14
C ASN A 21 20.77 -6.40 10.90
N ALA A 22 19.85 -7.06 10.18
CA ALA A 22 18.90 -7.98 10.80
C ALA A 22 19.63 -9.14 11.49
N THR A 23 19.11 -9.57 12.64
CA THR A 23 19.54 -10.84 13.24
C THR A 23 19.31 -11.96 12.24
N PRO A 24 20.32 -12.79 11.90
CA PRO A 24 20.14 -13.88 10.97
C PRO A 24 19.02 -14.80 11.44
N ILE A 25 18.01 -14.99 10.57
CA ILE A 25 16.96 -15.97 10.79
C ILE A 25 17.28 -17.25 10.00
N PRO A 26 16.86 -18.43 10.47
CA PRO A 26 16.91 -19.63 9.64
C PRO A 26 16.24 -19.36 8.29
N ALA A 27 16.86 -19.83 7.22
CA ALA A 27 16.30 -19.71 5.87
C ALA A 27 14.89 -20.28 5.85
N GLN A 28 13.95 -19.50 5.30
CA GLN A 28 12.58 -19.94 5.10
C GLN A 28 12.43 -20.44 3.67
N ILE A 29 11.74 -21.56 3.50
CA ILE A 29 11.46 -22.16 2.20
C ILE A 29 9.97 -22.43 2.14
N THR A 30 9.34 -21.91 1.10
CA THR A 30 7.92 -22.16 0.82
C THR A 30 7.81 -23.38 -0.11
N LEU A 31 6.89 -24.28 0.21
CA LEU A 31 6.57 -25.45 -0.60
C LEU A 31 5.17 -25.30 -1.18
N ALA A 32 4.92 -25.92 -2.33
CA ALA A 32 3.56 -26.07 -2.85
C ALA A 32 2.69 -26.79 -1.81
N VAL A 33 1.42 -26.41 -1.74
CA VAL A 33 0.47 -26.93 -0.74
C VAL A 33 0.27 -28.45 -0.88
N GLU A 34 0.36 -28.97 -2.10
CA GLU A 34 0.27 -30.40 -2.40
C GLU A 34 1.44 -31.18 -1.82
N ASP A 35 2.67 -30.66 -1.98
CA ASP A 35 3.88 -31.26 -1.44
C ASP A 35 3.85 -31.21 0.09
N TYR A 36 3.51 -30.06 0.68
CA TYR A 36 3.34 -29.92 2.12
C TYR A 36 2.33 -30.94 2.67
N ASN A 37 1.14 -31.02 2.06
CA ASN A 37 0.09 -31.92 2.52
C ASN A 37 0.47 -33.40 2.38
N ARG A 38 1.28 -33.76 1.37
CA ARG A 38 1.83 -35.12 1.26
C ARG A 38 2.75 -35.43 2.44
N LEU A 39 3.66 -34.51 2.79
CA LEU A 39 4.57 -34.68 3.94
C LEU A 39 3.77 -34.84 5.24
N VAL A 40 2.74 -34.02 5.45
CA VAL A 40 1.85 -34.11 6.63
C VAL A 40 1.18 -35.49 6.71
N ARG A 41 0.61 -36.00 5.60
CA ARG A 41 -0.05 -37.31 5.59
C ARG A 41 0.91 -38.45 5.90
N MET A 42 2.15 -38.41 5.39
CA MET A 42 3.16 -39.43 5.70
C MET A 42 3.54 -39.41 7.18
N ILE A 43 3.76 -38.23 7.77
CA ILE A 43 4.05 -38.09 9.20
C ILE A 43 2.90 -38.64 10.05
N GLN A 44 1.65 -38.34 9.67
CA GLN A 44 0.46 -38.86 10.37
C GLN A 44 0.35 -40.40 10.32
N GLN A 45 0.94 -41.04 9.30
CA GLN A 45 1.02 -42.50 9.18
C GLN A 45 2.20 -43.11 9.94
N GLY A 46 3.01 -42.29 10.63
CA GLY A 46 4.15 -42.76 11.42
C GLY A 46 5.48 -42.81 10.63
N GLU A 47 5.51 -42.30 9.41
CA GLU A 47 6.73 -42.26 8.60
C GLU A 47 7.75 -41.27 9.18
N LYS A 48 9.03 -41.68 9.21
CA LYS A 48 10.15 -40.83 9.63
C LYS A 48 10.80 -40.18 8.41
N LEU A 49 10.33 -39.00 8.04
CA LEU A 49 10.81 -38.28 6.87
C LEU A 49 12.21 -37.69 7.07
N LYS A 50 13.04 -37.76 6.03
CA LYS A 50 14.28 -36.98 5.89
C LYS A 50 14.21 -36.22 4.58
N MET A 51 14.53 -34.93 4.60
CA MET A 51 14.55 -34.08 3.41
C MET A 51 15.96 -33.57 3.16
N ALA A 52 16.38 -33.58 1.90
CA ALA A 52 17.55 -32.86 1.45
C ALA A 52 17.08 -31.51 0.89
N VAL A 53 17.72 -30.44 1.35
CA VAL A 53 17.38 -29.07 0.97
C VAL A 53 18.67 -28.37 0.53
N GLU A 54 18.67 -27.83 -0.68
CA GLU A 54 19.75 -27.01 -1.20
C GLU A 54 19.20 -25.62 -1.54
N LEU A 55 19.74 -24.58 -0.90
CA LEU A 55 19.39 -23.19 -1.17
C LEU A 55 20.66 -22.46 -1.64
N LYS A 56 20.62 -22.00 -2.90
CA LYS A 56 21.67 -21.18 -3.51
C LYS A 56 21.13 -19.78 -3.72
N ALA A 57 21.36 -18.90 -2.76
CA ALA A 57 20.98 -17.49 -2.84
C ALA A 57 22.24 -16.62 -2.96
N LYS A 58 22.14 -15.54 -3.76
CA LYS A 58 23.16 -14.50 -3.85
C LYS A 58 22.48 -13.16 -3.58
N PHE A 59 23.05 -12.40 -2.66
CA PHE A 59 22.64 -11.01 -2.47
C PHE A 59 23.30 -10.13 -3.53
N HIS A 60 22.53 -9.21 -4.08
CA HIS A 60 23.01 -8.19 -5.00
C HIS A 60 23.05 -6.87 -4.25
N GLU A 61 24.22 -6.25 -4.20
CA GLU A 61 24.42 -4.93 -3.57
C GLU A 61 24.43 -3.79 -4.60
N ASP A 62 24.42 -4.13 -5.89
CA ASP A 62 24.39 -3.17 -6.98
C ASP A 62 23.03 -2.44 -7.01
N ASP A 63 23.07 -1.10 -7.17
CA ASP A 63 21.87 -0.32 -7.46
C ASP A 63 21.50 -0.50 -8.93
N PHE A 64 20.46 -1.31 -9.18
CA PHE A 64 19.97 -1.58 -10.53
C PHE A 64 19.20 -0.41 -11.15
N MET A 65 19.11 0.75 -10.48
CA MET A 65 18.38 1.93 -10.93
C MET A 65 16.92 1.59 -11.24
N ALA A 66 16.17 1.14 -10.23
CA ALA A 66 14.73 0.95 -10.37
C ALA A 66 14.02 2.31 -10.48
N TYR A 67 13.10 2.46 -11.43
CA TYR A 67 12.39 3.71 -11.68
C TYR A 67 10.88 3.55 -11.57
N ASN A 68 10.23 4.53 -10.93
CA ASN A 68 8.79 4.71 -11.05
C ASN A 68 8.44 5.21 -12.46
N THR A 69 7.38 4.69 -13.07
CA THR A 69 6.88 5.19 -14.35
C THR A 69 5.64 6.04 -14.11
N VAL A 70 5.65 7.30 -14.57
CA VAL A 70 4.53 8.24 -14.39
C VAL A 70 4.15 8.89 -15.72
N ALA A 71 2.86 9.16 -15.90
CA ALA A 71 2.33 9.89 -17.05
C ALA A 71 1.12 10.75 -16.65
N GLU A 72 0.81 11.78 -17.44
CA GLU A 72 -0.19 12.78 -17.08
C GLU A 72 -1.15 13.13 -18.22
N ILE A 73 -2.40 13.41 -17.84
CA ILE A 73 -3.32 14.25 -18.60
C ILE A 73 -3.38 15.60 -17.88
N SER A 74 -2.91 16.66 -18.55
CA SER A 74 -2.95 18.01 -17.99
C SER A 74 -4.38 18.47 -17.73
N GLY A 75 -4.61 19.09 -16.57
CA GLY A 75 -5.90 19.73 -16.26
C GLY A 75 -6.10 21.06 -16.98
N SER A 76 -7.28 21.65 -16.80
CA SER A 76 -7.63 22.97 -17.34
C SER A 76 -7.43 24.09 -16.30
N ASP A 77 -8.50 24.51 -15.61
CA ASP A 77 -8.47 25.66 -14.69
C ASP A 77 -7.89 25.35 -13.31
N LEU A 78 -7.88 24.07 -12.90
CA LEU A 78 -7.27 23.58 -11.65
C LEU A 78 -6.03 22.72 -11.90
N LYS A 79 -5.32 22.94 -13.02
CA LYS A 79 -4.20 22.11 -13.48
C LYS A 79 -3.04 21.94 -12.50
N ASP A 80 -2.88 22.86 -11.55
CA ASP A 80 -1.86 22.76 -10.50
C ASP A 80 -2.25 21.77 -9.39
N GLU A 81 -3.53 21.38 -9.30
CA GLU A 81 -4.00 20.34 -8.40
C GLU A 81 -3.91 18.95 -9.04
N LEU A 82 -3.78 17.92 -8.20
CA LEU A 82 -3.42 16.58 -8.64
C LEU A 82 -4.40 15.51 -8.15
N VAL A 83 -4.89 14.69 -9.09
CA VAL A 83 -5.56 13.41 -8.83
C VAL A 83 -4.69 12.31 -9.40
N MET A 84 -4.46 11.26 -8.62
CA MET A 84 -3.58 10.17 -9.01
C MET A 84 -4.32 8.83 -9.02
N ILE A 85 -3.86 7.93 -9.88
CA ILE A 85 -4.23 6.52 -9.89
C ILE A 85 -2.98 5.67 -10.07
N GLY A 86 -2.96 4.45 -9.54
CA GLY A 86 -1.80 3.59 -9.73
C GLY A 86 -2.00 2.13 -9.35
N ALA A 87 -0.93 1.40 -9.64
CA ALA A 87 -0.67 -0.01 -9.37
C ALA A 87 0.87 -0.17 -9.38
N HIS A 88 1.43 -1.26 -8.87
CA HIS A 88 2.86 -1.52 -9.00
C HIS A 88 3.19 -2.36 -10.24
N LEU A 89 4.38 -2.12 -10.79
CA LEU A 89 4.89 -2.70 -12.02
C LEU A 89 5.87 -3.84 -11.77
N ASP A 90 6.52 -3.87 -10.61
CA ASP A 90 7.34 -4.99 -10.20
C ASP A 90 6.50 -6.19 -9.76
N SER A 91 7.13 -7.36 -9.62
CA SER A 91 6.49 -8.60 -9.21
C SER A 91 7.51 -9.58 -8.63
N TRP A 92 7.05 -10.65 -7.98
CA TRP A 92 7.91 -11.77 -7.63
C TRP A 92 8.31 -12.63 -8.83
N HIS A 93 9.60 -12.99 -8.85
CA HIS A 93 10.27 -13.74 -9.91
C HIS A 93 9.83 -15.20 -10.09
N SER A 94 8.98 -15.74 -9.20
CA SER A 94 8.55 -17.14 -9.25
C SER A 94 7.45 -17.39 -10.30
N GLY A 95 6.71 -16.35 -10.68
CA GLY A 95 5.68 -16.35 -11.73
C GLY A 95 5.98 -15.32 -12.81
N THR A 96 4.93 -14.75 -13.40
CA THR A 96 5.03 -13.65 -14.38
C THR A 96 4.34 -12.36 -13.91
N GLY A 97 3.94 -12.28 -12.64
CA GLY A 97 3.34 -11.06 -12.07
C GLY A 97 2.00 -10.66 -12.69
N ALA A 98 1.23 -11.63 -13.21
CA ALA A 98 0.06 -11.32 -14.03
C ALA A 98 -1.09 -10.74 -13.20
N THR A 99 -1.45 -11.39 -12.11
CA THR A 99 -2.45 -10.93 -11.15
C THR A 99 -1.84 -10.00 -10.11
N ASP A 100 -0.52 -10.02 -9.95
CA ASP A 100 0.23 -9.27 -8.95
C ASP A 100 1.51 -8.63 -9.56
N ASN A 101 1.42 -7.46 -10.19
CA ASN A 101 0.21 -6.63 -10.35
C ASN A 101 0.01 -6.15 -11.80
N GLY A 102 0.31 -7.02 -12.77
CA GLY A 102 0.05 -6.77 -14.19
C GLY A 102 -1.43 -6.44 -14.50
N ALA A 103 -2.37 -7.05 -13.77
CA ALA A 103 -3.80 -6.78 -13.86
C ALA A 103 -4.15 -5.34 -13.44
N GLY A 104 -3.61 -4.87 -12.32
CA GLY A 104 -3.79 -3.49 -11.87
C GLY A 104 -3.13 -2.49 -12.80
N VAL A 105 -1.92 -2.77 -13.29
CA VAL A 105 -1.26 -1.96 -14.33
C VAL A 105 -2.14 -1.83 -15.56
N ALA A 106 -2.67 -2.93 -16.09
CA ALA A 106 -3.55 -2.91 -17.25
C ALA A 106 -4.84 -2.11 -16.99
N ALA A 107 -5.48 -2.31 -15.85
CA ALA A 107 -6.72 -1.61 -15.49
C ALA A 107 -6.53 -0.10 -15.30
N THR A 108 -5.44 0.31 -14.63
CA THR A 108 -5.11 1.73 -14.41
C THR A 108 -4.78 2.45 -15.71
N MET A 109 -3.99 1.82 -16.59
CA MET A 109 -3.69 2.35 -17.92
C MET A 109 -4.96 2.47 -18.77
N GLU A 110 -5.83 1.47 -18.74
CA GLU A 110 -7.10 1.49 -19.46
C GLU A 110 -8.05 2.58 -18.93
N ALA A 111 -8.10 2.80 -17.62
CA ALA A 111 -8.90 3.88 -17.03
C ALA A 111 -8.49 5.25 -17.56
N VAL A 112 -7.18 5.52 -17.67
CA VAL A 112 -6.65 6.75 -18.27
C VAL A 112 -6.95 6.82 -19.77
N ARG A 113 -6.80 5.71 -20.50
CA ARG A 113 -7.14 5.63 -21.93
C ARG A 113 -8.62 5.91 -22.19
N ILE A 114 -9.52 5.45 -21.31
CA ILE A 114 -10.97 5.73 -21.40
C ILE A 114 -11.24 7.24 -21.34
N LEU A 115 -10.63 7.97 -20.39
CA LEU A 115 -10.76 9.43 -20.30
C LEU A 115 -10.32 10.11 -21.60
N GLN A 116 -9.17 9.71 -22.15
CA GLN A 116 -8.66 10.26 -23.41
C GLN A 116 -9.56 9.93 -24.61
N ALA A 117 -10.01 8.69 -24.72
CA ALA A 117 -10.85 8.24 -25.84
C ALA A 117 -12.21 8.93 -25.86
N LEU A 118 -12.77 9.22 -24.68
CA LEU A 118 -14.01 9.97 -24.51
C LEU A 118 -13.80 11.49 -24.59
N LYS A 119 -12.55 11.96 -24.74
CA LYS A 119 -12.17 13.38 -24.78
C LYS A 119 -12.69 14.15 -23.56
N LEU A 120 -12.65 13.51 -22.39
CA LEU A 120 -13.02 14.15 -21.13
C LEU A 120 -11.90 15.12 -20.72
N GLU A 121 -12.28 16.35 -20.38
CA GLU A 121 -11.35 17.41 -19.98
C GLU A 121 -11.34 17.54 -18.45
N PRO A 122 -10.37 16.95 -17.75
CA PRO A 122 -10.28 17.08 -16.31
C PRO A 122 -9.89 18.52 -15.94
N ARG A 123 -10.41 19.04 -14.82
CA ARG A 123 -10.02 20.36 -14.30
C ARG A 123 -8.67 20.29 -13.60
N ARG A 124 -8.46 19.24 -12.82
CA ARG A 124 -7.18 18.89 -12.17
C ARG A 124 -6.31 18.06 -13.11
N THR A 125 -5.01 18.09 -12.90
CA THR A 125 -4.11 17.16 -13.58
C THR A 125 -4.36 15.74 -13.07
N VAL A 126 -4.55 14.80 -14.01
CA VAL A 126 -4.65 13.37 -13.71
C VAL A 126 -3.30 12.72 -13.97
N ARG A 127 -2.71 12.08 -12.96
CA ARG A 127 -1.43 11.39 -13.07
C ARG A 127 -1.59 9.91 -12.80
N ILE A 128 -1.15 9.07 -13.73
CA ILE A 128 -0.95 7.65 -13.50
C ILE A 128 0.45 7.40 -12.98
N ALA A 129 0.58 6.50 -12.02
CA ALA A 129 1.86 6.03 -11.53
C ALA A 129 1.88 4.50 -11.48
N LEU A 130 2.89 3.93 -12.13
CA LEU A 130 3.23 2.51 -12.09
C LEU A 130 4.48 2.39 -11.22
N TRP A 131 4.28 1.96 -9.97
CA TRP A 131 5.31 1.98 -8.94
C TRP A 131 6.30 0.83 -9.13
N THR A 132 7.54 1.05 -8.73
CA THR A 132 8.51 -0.06 -8.60
C THR A 132 8.83 -0.25 -7.12
N GLY A 133 9.22 -1.46 -6.75
CA GLY A 133 9.71 -1.71 -5.41
C GLY A 133 8.60 -1.88 -4.37
N GLU A 134 7.36 -2.12 -4.81
CA GLU A 134 6.21 -2.33 -3.92
C GLU A 134 6.46 -3.59 -3.07
N GLU A 135 6.88 -4.65 -3.73
CA GLU A 135 7.02 -6.00 -3.18
C GLU A 135 8.07 -6.08 -2.07
N GLN A 136 9.06 -5.19 -2.12
CA GLN A 136 10.13 -5.06 -1.12
C GLN A 136 9.77 -4.08 0.01
N GLY A 137 8.61 -3.41 -0.04
CA GLY A 137 8.08 -2.60 1.04
C GLY A 137 7.64 -1.18 0.66
N LEU A 138 6.98 -1.02 -0.49
CA LEU A 138 6.45 0.25 -1.01
C LEU A 138 7.55 1.27 -1.35
N LEU A 139 8.73 0.81 -1.77
CA LEU A 139 9.91 1.67 -1.90
C LEU A 139 9.69 2.81 -2.88
N GLY A 140 9.13 2.53 -4.06
CA GLY A 140 8.87 3.51 -5.10
C GLY A 140 7.86 4.57 -4.69
N SER A 141 6.69 4.17 -4.21
CA SER A 141 5.64 5.10 -3.80
C SER A 141 6.03 5.92 -2.56
N LYS A 142 6.72 5.32 -1.56
CA LYS A 142 7.24 6.06 -0.40
C LYS A 142 8.28 7.08 -0.81
N ALA A 143 9.25 6.70 -1.66
CA ALA A 143 10.26 7.64 -2.15
C ALA A 143 9.61 8.79 -2.91
N TYR A 144 8.61 8.50 -3.74
CA TYR A 144 7.87 9.51 -4.48
C TYR A 144 7.11 10.46 -3.55
N VAL A 145 6.34 9.94 -2.58
CA VAL A 145 5.58 10.77 -1.65
C VAL A 145 6.50 11.63 -0.78
N ALA A 146 7.60 11.04 -0.29
CA ALA A 146 8.60 11.75 0.49
C ALA A 146 9.21 12.92 -0.29
N GLN A 147 9.54 12.72 -1.58
CA GLN A 147 10.14 13.75 -2.42
C GLN A 147 9.14 14.83 -2.86
N GLN A 148 7.90 14.44 -3.18
CA GLN A 148 6.93 15.33 -3.82
C GLN A 148 6.05 16.05 -2.81
N PHE A 149 5.64 15.39 -1.74
CA PHE A 149 4.60 15.90 -0.85
C PHE A 149 5.10 16.10 0.57
N GLY A 150 5.82 15.14 1.16
CA GLY A 150 6.33 15.31 2.51
C GLY A 150 6.66 14.00 3.19
N TYR A 151 7.28 14.10 4.37
CA TYR A 151 7.76 12.97 5.15
C TYR A 151 7.77 13.30 6.64
N TYR A 152 7.80 12.27 7.50
CA TYR A 152 7.93 12.47 8.95
C TYR A 152 9.39 12.53 9.37
N THR A 153 9.71 13.48 10.26
CA THR A 153 10.96 13.52 11.01
C THR A 153 10.73 13.12 12.46
N ASN A 154 11.74 12.51 13.08
CA ASN A 154 11.74 12.30 14.52
C ASN A 154 12.29 13.56 15.18
N VAL A 155 11.45 14.30 15.90
CA VAL A 155 11.93 15.39 16.77
C VAL A 155 12.32 14.78 18.10
N THR A 156 13.62 14.79 18.42
CA THR A 156 14.09 14.61 19.78
C THR A 156 14.13 15.99 20.42
N SER A 157 13.20 16.27 21.35
CA SER A 157 13.27 17.50 22.14
C SER A 157 14.53 17.44 23.00
N ARG A 158 15.58 18.16 22.61
CA ARG A 158 16.70 18.47 23.50
C ARG A 158 16.21 19.58 24.42
N SER A 159 15.91 19.26 25.68
CA SER A 159 15.71 20.29 26.69
C SER A 159 17.05 21.00 26.90
N GLU A 160 17.21 22.20 26.34
CA GLU A 160 18.26 23.12 26.76
C GLU A 160 17.91 23.63 28.16
N SER A 161 18.36 22.90 29.19
CA SER A 161 18.36 23.43 30.55
C SER A 161 19.51 24.43 30.64
N GLY A 162 19.16 25.71 30.63
CA GLY A 162 20.09 26.81 30.90
C GLY A 162 20.82 26.63 32.22
N SER A 163 22.11 26.96 32.18
CA SER A 163 23.00 27.03 33.33
C SER A 163 22.62 28.18 34.25
N SER A 164 22.31 27.87 35.52
CA SER A 164 22.44 28.82 36.63
C SER A 164 22.45 28.08 37.98
N GLY A 165 23.54 28.25 38.75
CA GLY A 165 23.50 28.39 40.21
C GLY A 165 23.53 27.14 41.10
N GLU A 166 24.68 26.95 41.75
CA GLU A 166 24.88 26.64 43.19
C GLU A 166 24.45 25.30 43.82
N GLN A 167 25.42 24.74 44.57
CA GLN A 167 25.33 23.55 45.42
C GLN A 167 24.62 23.84 46.75
N SER A 168 23.76 22.92 47.22
CA SER A 168 23.82 22.39 48.60
C SER A 168 22.91 21.17 48.81
N ASP A 169 23.53 20.13 49.39
CA ASP A 169 23.08 19.12 50.37
C ASP A 169 21.67 18.50 50.37
N GLY A 170 21.65 17.16 50.29
CA GLY A 170 20.86 16.36 51.24
C GLY A 170 19.66 15.54 50.73
N ASN A 171 19.83 14.23 50.80
CA ASN A 171 18.80 13.20 51.11
C ASN A 171 18.02 12.49 49.98
N SER A 172 17.80 11.20 50.26
CA SER A 172 17.26 10.12 49.43
C SER A 172 15.82 10.31 48.97
N ALA A 173 15.58 10.19 47.67
CA ALA A 173 14.30 9.76 47.10
C ALA A 173 14.54 9.06 45.75
N SER A 174 13.81 7.97 45.53
CA SER A 174 13.76 7.11 44.34
C SER A 174 14.04 7.82 43.01
N GLN A 175 15.03 7.33 42.26
CA GLN A 175 15.26 7.74 40.88
C GLN A 175 14.04 7.37 40.02
N PRO A 176 13.40 8.31 39.30
CA PRO A 176 12.51 7.95 38.22
C PRO A 176 13.33 7.34 37.07
N ALA A 177 12.76 6.33 36.42
CA ALA A 177 13.35 5.69 35.24
C ALA A 177 13.76 6.73 34.19
N PRO A 178 14.83 6.50 33.39
CA PRO A 178 15.25 7.42 32.35
C PRO A 178 14.07 7.67 31.42
N GLY A 179 13.69 8.95 31.28
CA GLY A 179 12.49 9.38 30.60
C GLY A 179 12.34 8.73 29.24
N SER A 180 11.17 8.15 28.99
CA SER A 180 10.75 7.82 27.63
C SER A 180 10.68 9.14 26.86
N SER A 181 11.72 9.44 26.09
CA SER A 181 11.64 10.43 25.03
C SER A 181 10.47 10.03 24.14
N ARG A 182 9.32 10.69 24.30
CA ARG A 182 8.24 10.60 23.31
C ARG A 182 8.79 11.32 22.09
N SER A 183 9.39 10.54 21.19
CA SER A 183 9.67 11.03 19.84
C SER A 183 8.32 11.39 19.23
N THR A 184 7.99 12.68 19.23
CA THR A 184 6.88 13.20 18.47
C THR A 184 7.34 13.28 17.03
N ARG A 185 6.73 12.45 16.17
CA ARG A 185 6.93 12.53 14.73
C ARG A 185 6.31 13.84 14.22
N GLN A 186 7.10 14.65 13.52
CA GLN A 186 6.62 15.89 12.90
C GLN A 186 6.54 15.69 11.39
N LEU A 187 5.41 16.05 10.78
CA LEU A 187 5.25 16.03 9.33
C LEU A 187 5.93 17.26 8.71
N VAL A 188 6.92 17.04 7.85
CA VAL A 188 7.51 18.07 6.98
C VAL A 188 6.77 18.02 5.65
N ARG A 189 6.12 19.12 5.28
CA ARG A 189 5.35 19.25 4.02
C ARG A 189 6.17 20.01 2.98
N HIS A 190 6.13 19.53 1.74
CA HIS A 190 6.63 20.21 0.56
C HIS A 190 5.53 21.09 -0.08
N SER A 191 5.93 21.95 -1.02
CA SER A 191 5.03 22.91 -1.69
C SER A 191 3.88 22.26 -2.45
N ASN A 192 4.04 21.02 -2.92
CA ASN A 192 2.99 20.30 -3.63
C ASN A 192 2.00 19.59 -2.68
N TYR A 193 2.24 19.58 -1.37
CA TYR A 193 1.38 18.87 -0.42
C TYR A 193 -0.07 19.36 -0.47
N GLU A 194 -0.30 20.68 -0.50
CA GLU A 194 -1.66 21.25 -0.52
C GLU A 194 -2.34 21.18 -1.90
N LYS A 195 -1.59 20.84 -2.94
CA LYS A 195 -2.10 20.66 -4.31
C LYS A 195 -2.69 19.27 -4.54
N PHE A 196 -2.35 18.30 -3.69
CA PHE A 196 -2.80 16.93 -3.83
C PHE A 196 -4.26 16.75 -3.38
N SER A 197 -5.08 16.14 -4.24
CA SER A 197 -6.48 15.79 -3.99
C SER A 197 -6.65 14.35 -3.51
N ALA A 198 -6.26 13.36 -4.33
CA ALA A 198 -6.47 11.95 -4.01
C ALA A 198 -5.55 11.01 -4.81
N TYR A 199 -5.31 9.81 -4.26
CA TYR A 199 -4.70 8.66 -4.93
C TYR A 199 -5.65 7.45 -4.82
N PHE A 200 -5.88 6.77 -5.95
CA PHE A 200 -6.65 5.52 -6.01
C PHE A 200 -5.75 4.37 -6.46
N ASN A 201 -5.83 3.23 -5.79
CA ASN A 201 -4.96 2.08 -6.04
C ASN A 201 -5.78 0.83 -6.38
N LEU A 202 -5.24 -0.01 -7.27
CA LEU A 202 -5.77 -1.35 -7.56
C LEU A 202 -4.64 -2.37 -7.47
N ASP A 203 -4.77 -3.28 -6.53
CA ASP A 203 -3.65 -4.12 -6.11
C ASP A 203 -4.09 -5.31 -5.24
N ASN A 204 -4.99 -6.14 -5.77
CA ASN A 204 -5.45 -7.37 -5.11
C ASN A 204 -5.97 -8.40 -6.12
N GLY A 205 -5.27 -8.54 -7.25
CA GLY A 205 -5.58 -9.55 -8.26
C GLY A 205 -6.45 -9.06 -9.40
N THR A 206 -7.16 -10.01 -10.02
CA THR A 206 -7.86 -9.81 -11.30
C THR A 206 -9.38 -9.66 -11.17
N GLY A 207 -9.93 -9.78 -9.97
CA GLY A 207 -11.38 -9.81 -9.76
C GLY A 207 -12.05 -8.44 -9.89
N LYS A 208 -13.39 -8.46 -9.97
CA LYS A 208 -14.23 -7.26 -10.04
C LYS A 208 -13.97 -6.30 -8.88
N ILE A 209 -14.02 -5.00 -9.15
CA ILE A 209 -14.13 -4.01 -8.08
C ILE A 209 -15.52 -4.12 -7.46
N ARG A 210 -15.56 -4.30 -6.14
CA ARG A 210 -16.79 -4.37 -5.32
C ARG A 210 -17.05 -3.09 -4.54
N GLY A 211 -16.06 -2.21 -4.45
CA GLY A 211 -16.14 -1.08 -3.53
C GLY A 211 -14.81 -0.41 -3.24
N VAL A 212 -14.76 0.34 -2.14
CA VAL A 212 -13.57 1.10 -1.72
C VAL A 212 -13.37 0.98 -0.21
N TYR A 213 -12.12 0.76 0.21
CA TYR A 213 -11.67 0.98 1.57
C TYR A 213 -11.50 2.48 1.81
N LEU A 214 -12.30 3.07 2.71
CA LEU A 214 -12.26 4.51 2.99
C LEU A 214 -11.04 4.93 3.82
N GLN A 215 -10.20 3.97 4.25
CA GLN A 215 -9.02 4.22 5.08
C GLN A 215 -9.33 5.07 6.32
N GLY A 216 -10.43 4.81 7.04
CA GLY A 216 -10.79 5.64 8.21
C GLY A 216 -11.27 7.06 7.88
N ASN A 217 -11.39 7.43 6.60
CA ASN A 217 -11.91 8.72 6.17
C ASN A 217 -13.42 8.65 5.90
N GLU A 218 -14.24 8.74 6.95
CA GLU A 218 -15.71 8.65 6.82
C GLU A 218 -16.30 9.80 5.98
N THR A 219 -15.62 10.96 5.93
CA THR A 219 -16.12 12.16 5.25
C THR A 219 -16.28 12.00 3.74
N VAL A 220 -15.53 11.09 3.10
CA VAL A 220 -15.67 10.82 1.66
C VAL A 220 -16.85 9.91 1.32
N ARG A 221 -17.48 9.25 2.29
CA ARG A 221 -18.54 8.24 2.05
C ARG A 221 -19.67 8.76 1.16
N PRO A 222 -20.25 9.96 1.38
CA PRO A 222 -21.35 10.45 0.54
C PRO A 222 -20.94 10.62 -0.93
N LEU A 223 -19.70 11.06 -1.17
CA LEU A 223 -19.16 11.21 -2.53
C LEU A 223 -19.01 9.84 -3.20
N PHE A 224 -18.34 8.90 -2.55
CA PHE A 224 -18.07 7.59 -3.15
C PHE A 224 -19.36 6.78 -3.34
N ARG A 225 -20.34 6.93 -2.44
CA ARG A 225 -21.66 6.29 -2.61
C ARG A 225 -22.36 6.81 -3.86
N ARG A 226 -22.29 8.12 -4.12
CA ARG A 226 -22.85 8.71 -5.35
C ARG A 226 -22.10 8.25 -6.60
N TRP A 227 -20.77 8.16 -6.54
CA TRP A 227 -19.95 7.73 -7.68
C TRP A 227 -20.10 6.25 -8.01
N LEU A 228 -20.37 5.41 -7.00
CA LEU A 228 -20.61 3.98 -7.18
C LEU A 228 -22.04 3.65 -7.61
N GLN A 229 -23.02 4.52 -7.35
CA GLN A 229 -24.43 4.27 -7.65
C GLN A 229 -24.70 3.72 -9.08
N PRO A 230 -24.07 4.25 -10.15
CA PRO A 230 -24.28 3.74 -11.51
C PRO A 230 -23.76 2.32 -11.75
N PHE A 231 -22.97 1.77 -10.83
CA PHE A 231 -22.32 0.46 -10.93
C PHE A 231 -22.89 -0.57 -9.96
N ASN A 232 -24.01 -0.27 -9.30
CA ASN A 232 -24.66 -1.19 -8.36
C ASN A 232 -25.08 -2.50 -9.04
N ASP A 233 -25.54 -2.45 -10.28
CA ASP A 233 -25.89 -3.61 -11.11
C ASP A 233 -24.66 -4.45 -11.51
N LEU A 234 -23.47 -3.83 -11.51
CA LEU A 234 -22.18 -4.52 -11.65
C LEU A 234 -21.65 -5.04 -10.30
N GLY A 235 -22.40 -4.83 -9.21
CA GLY A 235 -22.07 -5.27 -7.85
C GLY A 235 -20.95 -4.48 -7.19
N ALA A 236 -20.74 -3.21 -7.57
CA ALA A 236 -19.78 -2.30 -6.98
C ALA A 236 -20.48 -1.28 -6.05
N GLU A 237 -20.75 -1.67 -4.81
CA GLU A 237 -21.55 -0.87 -3.86
C GLU A 237 -20.92 -0.76 -2.46
N THR A 238 -19.87 -1.54 -2.19
CA THR A 238 -19.32 -1.70 -0.85
C THR A 238 -18.47 -0.50 -0.46
N LEU A 239 -18.76 0.11 0.69
CA LEU A 239 -17.92 1.14 1.29
C LEU A 239 -17.66 0.78 2.74
N THR A 240 -16.40 0.55 3.09
CA THR A 240 -16.02 0.20 4.46
C THR A 240 -15.10 1.24 5.05
N LEU A 241 -15.30 1.57 6.33
CA LEU A 241 -14.39 2.46 7.06
C LEU A 241 -13.09 1.73 7.44
N ASN A 242 -13.07 0.40 7.33
CA ASN A 242 -11.89 -0.41 7.63
C ASN A 242 -10.70 0.02 6.77
N ASN A 243 -9.52 -0.11 7.35
CA ASN A 243 -8.28 0.04 6.62
C ASN A 243 -7.90 -1.29 5.96
N THR A 244 -7.21 -1.18 4.84
CA THR A 244 -6.42 -2.25 4.22
C THR A 244 -4.95 -1.83 4.16
N SER A 245 -4.06 -2.79 3.99
CA SER A 245 -2.62 -2.59 4.03
C SER A 245 -1.89 -3.41 2.98
N GLY A 246 -0.59 -3.16 2.83
CA GLY A 246 0.29 -3.93 1.95
C GLY A 246 0.15 -3.57 0.48
N THR A 247 -0.17 -2.30 0.19
CA THR A 247 -0.30 -1.75 -1.16
C THR A 247 0.03 -0.24 -1.14
N ASP A 248 0.32 0.37 -2.29
CA ASP A 248 0.93 1.72 -2.41
C ASP A 248 0.11 2.91 -1.87
N HIS A 249 -1.21 2.77 -1.70
CA HIS A 249 -2.03 3.87 -1.15
C HIS A 249 -1.61 4.27 0.26
N LEU A 250 -0.99 3.34 1.00
CA LEU A 250 -0.43 3.60 2.32
C LEU A 250 0.62 4.71 2.30
N SER A 251 1.43 4.81 1.25
CA SER A 251 2.47 5.84 1.15
C SER A 251 1.88 7.25 1.21
N PHE A 252 0.69 7.45 0.65
CA PHE A 252 -0.05 8.71 0.70
C PHE A 252 -0.79 8.88 2.04
N ASP A 253 -1.48 7.83 2.48
CA ASP A 253 -2.27 7.84 3.70
C ASP A 253 -1.42 8.10 4.95
N GLU A 254 -0.21 7.53 4.99
CA GLU A 254 0.75 7.68 6.08
C GLU A 254 1.07 9.14 6.36
N VAL A 255 1.20 9.97 5.33
CA VAL A 255 1.48 11.41 5.45
C VAL A 255 0.23 12.28 5.54
N GLY A 256 -0.96 11.68 5.67
CA GLY A 256 -2.22 12.42 5.82
C GLY A 256 -2.85 12.88 4.50
N LEU A 257 -2.39 12.36 3.36
CA LEU A 257 -3.00 12.61 2.06
C LEU A 257 -4.06 11.53 1.74
N PRO A 258 -5.17 11.85 1.04
CA PRO A 258 -6.20 10.85 0.75
C PRO A 258 -5.70 9.77 -0.23
N GLY A 259 -5.37 8.60 0.29
CA GLY A 259 -5.04 7.40 -0.49
C GLY A 259 -6.06 6.29 -0.25
N PHE A 260 -6.56 5.67 -1.31
CA PHE A 260 -7.61 4.65 -1.23
C PHE A 260 -7.26 3.42 -2.05
N GLN A 261 -7.70 2.25 -1.56
CA GLN A 261 -7.60 0.96 -2.27
C GLN A 261 -9.00 0.50 -2.66
N PHE A 262 -9.15 0.06 -3.90
CA PHE A 262 -10.39 -0.60 -4.33
C PHE A 262 -10.52 -1.99 -3.69
N ILE A 263 -11.73 -2.33 -3.28
CA ILE A 263 -12.06 -3.69 -2.83
C ILE A 263 -12.25 -4.54 -4.08
N GLN A 264 -11.50 -5.63 -4.23
CA GLN A 264 -11.66 -6.57 -5.33
C GLN A 264 -12.22 -7.91 -4.85
N ASP A 265 -12.95 -8.60 -5.74
CA ASP A 265 -13.18 -10.03 -5.56
C ASP A 265 -11.84 -10.75 -5.51
N PRO A 266 -11.64 -11.63 -4.52
CA PRO A 266 -10.35 -12.30 -4.37
C PRO A 266 -10.08 -13.29 -5.51
N VAL A 267 -11.12 -13.84 -6.16
CA VAL A 267 -11.03 -14.95 -7.12
C VAL A 267 -10.20 -16.11 -6.53
N GLU A 268 -8.91 -16.17 -6.84
CA GLU A 268 -7.95 -17.11 -6.26
C GLU A 268 -6.65 -16.44 -5.76
N TYR A 269 -6.64 -15.10 -5.66
CA TYR A 269 -5.49 -14.28 -5.29
C TYR A 269 -4.80 -14.76 -4.00
N PRO A 270 -5.46 -14.79 -2.82
CA PRO A 270 -4.78 -15.16 -1.58
C PRO A 270 -4.48 -16.66 -1.47
N THR A 271 -5.09 -17.49 -2.31
CA THR A 271 -5.02 -18.95 -2.20
C THR A 271 -4.08 -19.59 -3.20
N ARG A 272 -3.83 -18.92 -4.32
CA ARG A 272 -3.19 -19.56 -5.47
C ARG A 272 -2.22 -18.70 -6.24
N THR A 273 -2.52 -17.43 -6.52
CA THR A 273 -1.68 -16.64 -7.42
C THR A 273 -0.68 -15.75 -6.69
N HIS A 274 -1.11 -14.99 -5.68
CA HIS A 274 -0.26 -14.05 -4.94
C HIS A 274 1.08 -14.67 -4.51
N HIS A 275 2.18 -14.04 -4.93
CA HIS A 275 3.58 -14.42 -4.66
C HIS A 275 3.92 -15.89 -5.00
N SER A 276 3.30 -16.46 -6.03
CA SER A 276 3.47 -17.86 -6.40
C SER A 276 3.91 -18.06 -7.86
N ASN A 277 4.36 -19.28 -8.15
CA ASN A 277 4.63 -19.71 -9.52
C ASN A 277 3.37 -19.96 -10.37
N GLN A 278 2.19 -19.74 -9.80
CA GLN A 278 0.90 -19.83 -10.50
C GLN A 278 0.39 -18.46 -10.92
N ASP A 279 1.12 -17.38 -10.61
CA ASP A 279 0.76 -16.04 -11.05
C ASP A 279 1.12 -15.83 -12.52
N VAL A 280 0.23 -16.26 -13.41
CA VAL A 280 0.42 -16.28 -14.86
C VAL A 280 -0.78 -15.72 -15.61
N PHE A 281 -0.56 -15.32 -16.86
CA PHE A 281 -1.58 -14.68 -17.70
C PHE A 281 -2.90 -15.47 -17.79
N ASP A 282 -2.85 -16.80 -17.78
CA ASP A 282 -4.05 -17.65 -17.84
C ASP A 282 -5.02 -17.46 -16.66
N ARG A 283 -4.60 -16.78 -15.59
CA ARG A 283 -5.42 -16.50 -14.41
C ARG A 283 -6.23 -15.22 -14.52
N ILE A 284 -5.96 -14.41 -15.54
CA ILE A 284 -6.63 -13.12 -15.77
C ILE A 284 -8.11 -13.31 -16.11
N GLN A 285 -8.97 -12.63 -15.35
CA GLN A 285 -10.40 -12.48 -15.62
C GLN A 285 -10.63 -11.20 -16.44
N ALA A 286 -10.56 -11.32 -17.77
CA ALA A 286 -10.57 -10.16 -18.65
C ALA A 286 -11.82 -9.25 -18.49
N ASP A 287 -13.01 -9.82 -18.31
CA ASP A 287 -14.24 -9.03 -18.14
C ASP A 287 -14.30 -8.29 -16.80
N ASP A 288 -13.68 -8.85 -15.77
CA ASP A 288 -13.57 -8.22 -14.46
C ASP A 288 -12.59 -7.03 -14.50
N ILE A 289 -11.48 -7.16 -15.23
CA ILE A 289 -10.54 -6.05 -15.46
C ILE A 289 -11.19 -4.91 -16.25
N LYS A 290 -12.03 -5.22 -17.25
CA LYS A 290 -12.81 -4.18 -17.98
C LYS A 290 -13.77 -3.44 -17.04
N GLN A 291 -14.44 -4.17 -16.15
CA GLN A 291 -15.30 -3.57 -15.13
C GLN A 291 -14.49 -2.67 -14.19
N ALA A 292 -13.33 -3.14 -13.74
CA ALA A 292 -12.44 -2.39 -12.86
C ALA A 292 -11.99 -1.07 -13.52
N ALA A 293 -11.48 -1.13 -14.76
CA ALA A 293 -11.05 0.04 -15.51
C ALA A 293 -12.17 1.07 -15.70
N THR A 294 -13.41 0.61 -15.93
CA THR A 294 -14.58 1.49 -16.08
C THR A 294 -14.89 2.25 -14.78
N ILE A 295 -14.89 1.56 -13.64
CA ILE A 295 -15.13 2.19 -12.34
C ILE A 295 -13.99 3.15 -11.97
N MET A 296 -12.75 2.73 -12.20
CA MET A 296 -11.55 3.56 -11.99
C MET A 296 -11.59 4.84 -12.82
N ALA A 297 -12.00 4.75 -14.09
CA ALA A 297 -12.18 5.92 -14.95
C ALA A 297 -13.23 6.88 -14.39
N ALA A 298 -14.36 6.36 -13.89
CA ALA A 298 -15.40 7.19 -13.28
C ALA A 298 -14.91 7.91 -12.00
N PHE A 299 -14.15 7.23 -11.15
CA PHE A 299 -13.53 7.82 -9.97
C PHE A 299 -12.52 8.93 -10.34
N LEU A 300 -11.65 8.67 -11.32
CA LEU A 300 -10.72 9.66 -11.85
C LEU A 300 -11.45 10.89 -12.38
N TYR A 301 -12.47 10.68 -13.21
CA TYR A 301 -13.24 11.76 -13.79
C TYR A 301 -13.87 12.62 -12.70
N HIS A 302 -14.64 12.01 -11.78
CA HIS A 302 -15.30 12.78 -10.73
C HIS A 302 -14.34 13.53 -9.80
N ALA A 303 -13.25 12.88 -9.37
CA ALA A 303 -12.25 13.52 -8.51
C ALA A 303 -11.52 14.68 -9.21
N SER A 304 -11.31 14.56 -10.53
CA SER A 304 -10.59 15.56 -11.31
C SER A 304 -11.46 16.71 -11.83
N THR A 305 -12.80 16.60 -11.78
CA THR A 305 -13.72 17.65 -12.26
C THR A 305 -14.52 18.36 -11.17
N MET A 306 -14.62 17.81 -9.95
CA MET A 306 -15.34 18.48 -8.86
C MET A 306 -14.68 19.81 -8.45
N ASP A 307 -15.43 20.73 -7.85
CA ASP A 307 -14.88 22.04 -7.44
C ASP A 307 -13.82 21.90 -6.35
N GLU A 308 -14.14 21.17 -5.28
CA GLU A 308 -13.28 21.01 -4.11
C GLU A 308 -12.37 19.77 -4.22
N LYS A 309 -11.23 19.76 -3.52
CA LYS A 309 -10.44 18.53 -3.36
C LYS A 309 -11.17 17.52 -2.46
N LEU A 310 -10.78 16.26 -2.50
CA LEU A 310 -11.32 15.29 -1.55
C LEU A 310 -10.95 15.70 -0.12
N PRO A 311 -11.89 15.58 0.84
CA PRO A 311 -11.62 15.92 2.23
C PRO A 311 -10.55 15.00 2.80
N ARG A 312 -9.62 15.57 3.58
CA ARG A 312 -8.61 14.83 4.34
C ARG A 312 -9.20 14.34 5.66
N LYS A 313 -8.57 13.32 6.25
CA LYS A 313 -8.88 12.93 7.63
C LYS A 313 -8.61 14.12 8.57
N PRO A 314 -9.38 14.27 9.66
CA PRO A 314 -9.03 15.21 10.72
C PRO A 314 -7.62 14.93 11.22
N THR A 315 -6.79 15.96 11.36
CA THR A 315 -5.49 15.83 12.03
C THR A 315 -5.71 15.68 13.53
N GLU A 316 -5.17 14.61 14.13
CA GLU A 316 -5.06 14.46 15.59
C GLU A 316 -4.02 15.42 16.19
#